data_AF-A0A948FG26-F1
#
_entry.id   AF-A0A948FG26-F1
#
_cell.length_a   1.000
_cell.length_b   1.000
_cell.length_c   1.000
_cell.angle_alpha   90.00
_cell.angle_beta   90.00
_cell.angle_gamma   90.00
#
_symmetry.space_group_name_H-M   'P 1'
#
loop_
_entity.id
_entity.type
_entity.pdbx_description
1 polymer ?
#
loop_
_entity_poly.entity_id
_entity_poly.type
_entity_poly.pdbx_seq_one_letter_code
_entity_poly.pdbx_strand_id
1 'polypeptide(L)'
;MEKLDLSRRNLKKFGLTMSAAFCIISLLIFIKHKHSSSITLSISAAFLFLGSFCPGSLKLIYIPWMRLAHILGWLNTKLILIILFYLVFTPIGLIIRLFRNDLLDRKINRHKKSYWNKHPEVAFKAEDYEKQY
;
A
#
# COMPACT_ATOMS: atom_id res chain seq x y z
N MET A 1 12.43 -10.01 -11.70
CA MET A 1 13.54 -9.38 -10.95
C MET A 1 13.63 -7.94 -11.40
N GLU A 2 13.16 -7.00 -10.59
CA GLU A 2 13.27 -5.57 -10.86
C GLU A 2 14.75 -5.20 -10.94
N LYS A 3 15.17 -4.56 -12.04
CA LYS A 3 16.57 -4.13 -12.20
C LYS A 3 16.78 -2.97 -11.22
N LEU A 4 17.51 -3.23 -10.14
CA LEU A 4 17.93 -2.17 -9.22
C LEU A 4 18.77 -1.17 -10.02
N ASP A 5 18.26 0.03 -10.22
CA ASP A 5 18.95 1.11 -10.93
C ASP A 5 20.10 1.65 -10.07
N LEU A 6 21.23 0.93 -10.12
CA LEU A 6 22.50 1.27 -9.46
C LEU A 6 23.22 2.46 -10.13
N SER A 7 22.46 3.37 -10.75
CA SER A 7 23.00 4.58 -11.35
C SER A 7 23.69 5.43 -10.28
N ARG A 8 24.86 5.99 -10.62
CA ARG A 8 25.65 6.85 -9.72
C ARG A 8 24.82 8.01 -9.15
N ARG A 9 23.84 8.49 -9.92
CA ARG A 9 22.89 9.53 -9.51
C ARG A 9 21.95 9.06 -8.39
N ASN A 10 21.45 7.82 -8.46
CA ASN A 10 20.56 7.25 -7.44
C ASN A 10 21.30 6.97 -6.14
N LEU A 11 22.54 6.46 -6.22
CA LEU A 11 23.41 6.29 -5.05
C LEU A 11 23.70 7.63 -4.34
N LYS A 12 23.96 8.70 -5.09
CA LYS A 12 24.14 10.05 -4.54
C LYS A 12 22.87 10.60 -3.89
N LYS A 13 21.72 10.46 -4.56
CA LYS A 13 20.42 10.88 -4.00
C LYS A 13 20.10 10.12 -2.71
N PHE A 14 20.33 8.81 -2.69
CA PHE A 14 20.16 7.98 -1.50
C PHE A 14 21.04 8.43 -0.34
N GLY A 15 22.34 8.65 -0.61
CA GLY A 15 23.28 9.19 0.38
C GLY A 15 22.84 10.55 0.92
N LEU A 16 22.39 11.45 0.05
CA LEU A 16 21.88 12.77 0.43
C LEU A 16 20.63 12.68 1.31
N THR A 17 19.64 11.84 0.93
CA THR A 17 18.41 11.65 1.72
C THR A 17 18.69 11.05 3.09
N MET A 18 19.60 10.07 3.16
CA MET A 18 20.00 9.46 4.43
C MET A 18 20.74 10.46 5.31
N SER A 19 21.70 11.21 4.74
CA SER A 19 22.41 12.26 5.48
C SER A 19 21.44 13.33 6.03
N ALA A 20 20.43 13.72 5.26
CA ALA A 20 19.42 14.67 5.72
C ALA A 20 18.56 14.09 6.85
N ALA A 21 18.10 12.84 6.73
CA ALA A 21 17.33 12.18 7.77
C ALA A 21 18.11 12.04 9.09
N PHE A 22 19.36 11.58 9.03
CA PHE A 22 20.21 11.49 10.22
C PHE A 22 20.55 12.85 10.82
N CYS A 23 20.72 13.90 9.99
CA CYS A 23 20.92 15.27 10.47
C CYS A 23 19.72 15.76 11.31
N ILE A 24 18.49 15.53 10.84
CA ILE A 24 17.27 15.88 11.56
C ILE A 24 17.18 15.11 12.89
N ILE A 25 17.44 13.81 12.87
CA ILE A 25 17.43 12.97 14.09
C ILE A 25 18.49 13.47 15.08
N SER A 26 19.69 13.80 14.61
CA SER A 26 20.77 14.36 15.43
C SER A 26 20.36 15.69 16.06
N LEU A 27 19.70 16.56 15.32
CA LEU A 27 19.20 17.85 15.81
C LEU A 27 18.12 17.65 16.89
N LEU A 28 17.19 16.71 16.68
CA LEU A 28 16.15 16.37 17.66
C LEU A 28 16.75 15.82 18.96
N ILE A 29 17.76 14.96 18.88
CA ILE A 29 18.47 14.43 20.05
C ILE A 29 19.24 15.54 20.78
N PHE A 30 19.89 16.44 20.03
CA PHE A 30 20.63 17.56 20.59
C PHE A 30 19.73 18.52 21.38
N ILE A 31 18.52 18.81 20.87
CA ILE A 31 17.54 19.63 21.58
C ILE A 31 17.04 18.93 22.85
N LYS A 32 16.95 17.59 22.85
CA LYS A 32 16.39 16.80 23.96
C LYS A 32 17.42 16.40 25.04
N HIS A 33 18.72 16.42 24.75
CA HIS A 33 19.77 16.00 25.68
C HIS A 33 20.95 16.98 25.68
N LYS A 34 20.89 17.97 26.58
CA LYS A 34 21.82 19.11 26.65
C LYS A 34 23.24 18.78 27.16
N HIS A 35 23.49 17.57 27.70
CA HIS A 35 24.70 17.27 28.48
C HIS A 35 25.54 16.08 27.99
N SER A 36 25.15 15.39 26.91
CA SER A 36 25.92 14.25 26.35
C SER A 36 26.19 14.46 24.85
N SER A 37 26.93 15.53 24.54
CA SER A 37 27.00 16.09 23.18
C SER A 37 28.29 15.83 22.41
N SER A 38 29.29 15.14 22.98
CA SER A 38 30.56 14.90 22.26
C SER A 38 30.54 13.64 21.40
N ILE A 39 29.86 12.58 21.84
CA ILE A 39 29.84 11.28 21.14
C ILE A 39 28.85 11.31 19.95
N THR A 40 27.71 11.97 20.12
CA THR A 40 26.67 12.15 19.09
C THR A 40 27.13 13.04 17.93
N LEU A 41 27.92 14.08 18.22
CA LEU A 41 28.52 14.93 17.18
C LEU A 41 29.53 14.15 16.34
N SER A 42 30.35 13.31 16.99
CA SER A 42 31.34 12.44 16.33
C SER A 42 30.66 11.35 15.50
N ILE A 43 29.55 10.76 15.98
CA ILE A 43 28.73 9.81 15.21
C ILE A 43 28.14 10.46 13.95
N SER A 44 27.61 11.68 14.06
CA SER A 44 27.03 12.42 12.92
C SER A 44 28.10 12.83 11.91
N ALA A 45 29.27 13.29 12.38
CA ALA A 45 30.39 13.65 11.53
C ALA A 45 31.00 12.43 10.82
N ALA A 46 31.13 11.29 11.53
CA ALA A 46 31.58 10.03 10.94
C ALA A 46 30.59 9.51 9.88
N PHE A 47 29.29 9.64 10.11
CA PHE A 47 28.26 9.28 9.13
C PHE A 47 28.25 10.21 7.90
N LEU A 48 28.44 11.52 8.12
CA LEU A 48 28.61 12.50 7.04
C LEU A 48 29.86 12.22 6.20
N PHE A 49 30.97 11.85 6.84
CA PHE A 49 32.21 11.47 6.17
C PHE A 49 32.07 10.17 5.38
N LEU A 50 31.46 9.12 5.98
CA LEU A 50 31.17 7.86 5.30
C LEU A 50 30.19 8.03 4.13
N GLY A 51 29.21 8.93 4.26
CA GLY A 51 28.26 9.25 3.20
C GLY A 51 28.87 10.00 2.01
N SER A 52 29.94 10.77 2.24
CA SER A 52 30.58 11.61 1.22
C SER A 52 31.75 10.93 0.50
N PHE A 53 32.57 10.12 1.20
CA PHE A 53 33.88 9.67 0.67
C PHE A 53 33.93 8.30 -0.02
N CYS A 54 32.93 7.42 0.11
CA CYS A 54 33.00 6.06 -0.47
C CYS A 54 31.71 5.58 -1.18
N PRO A 55 31.54 5.88 -2.48
CA PRO A 55 30.42 5.36 -3.27
C PRO A 55 30.45 3.83 -3.44
N GLY A 56 31.59 3.17 -3.21
CA GLY A 56 31.74 1.71 -3.26
C GLY A 56 31.05 0.99 -2.09
N SER A 57 31.27 1.45 -0.86
CA SER A 57 30.63 0.87 0.34
C SER A 57 29.13 1.14 0.40
N LEU A 58 28.69 2.29 -0.12
CA LEU A 58 27.27 2.63 -0.22
C LEU A 58 26.48 1.62 -1.08
N LYS A 59 27.13 1.01 -2.09
CA LYS A 59 26.50 -0.02 -2.94
C LYS A 59 26.13 -1.28 -2.15
N LEU A 60 26.99 -1.71 -1.23
CA LEU A 60 26.76 -2.91 -0.40
C LEU A 60 25.57 -2.74 0.55
N ILE A 61 25.34 -1.51 1.05
CA ILE A 61 24.20 -1.18 1.92
C ILE A 61 22.93 -0.85 1.12
N TYR A 62 23.08 -0.21 -0.05
CA TYR A 62 21.95 0.16 -0.89
C TYR A 62 21.16 -1.06 -1.40
N ILE A 63 21.85 -2.16 -1.74
CA ILE A 63 21.20 -3.38 -2.25
C ILE A 63 20.23 -4.00 -1.24
N PRO A 64 20.63 -4.39 -0.01
CA PRO A 64 19.69 -4.92 0.99
C PRO A 64 18.66 -3.88 1.41
N TRP A 65 19.03 -2.60 1.51
CA TRP A 65 18.10 -1.53 1.87
C TRP A 65 16.96 -1.40 0.85
N MET A 66 17.28 -1.40 -0.45
CA MET A 66 16.27 -1.35 -1.50
C MET A 66 15.43 -2.61 -1.57
N ARG A 67 16.00 -3.79 -1.30
CA ARG A 67 15.20 -5.03 -1.18
C ARG A 67 14.20 -4.94 -0.03
N LEU A 68 14.61 -4.42 1.13
CA LEU A 68 13.69 -4.18 2.24
C LEU A 68 12.61 -3.17 1.84
N ALA A 69 12.98 -2.05 1.22
CA ALA A 69 12.01 -1.06 0.75
C ALA A 69 10.98 -1.66 -0.21
N HIS A 70 11.40 -2.55 -1.12
CA HIS A 70 10.49 -3.24 -2.04
C HIS A 70 9.56 -4.22 -1.30
N ILE A 71 10.08 -4.99 -0.33
CA ILE A 71 9.26 -5.88 0.51
C ILE A 71 8.24 -5.08 1.32
N LEU A 72 8.66 -3.96 1.93
CA LEU A 72 7.78 -3.03 2.63
C LEU A 72 6.73 -2.43 1.70
N GLY A 73 7.09 -2.05 0.48
CA GLY A 73 6.16 -1.54 -0.52
C GLY A 73 5.09 -2.57 -0.87
N TRP A 74 5.50 -3.81 -1.14
CA TRP A 74 4.59 -4.91 -1.41
C TRP A 74 3.68 -5.25 -0.22
N LEU A 75 4.23 -5.25 1.00
CA LEU A 75 3.45 -5.42 2.22
C LEU A 75 2.46 -4.26 2.40
N ASN A 76 2.87 -3.02 2.17
CA ASN A 76 2.01 -1.85 2.32
C ASN A 76 0.82 -1.90 1.37
N THR A 77 1.03 -2.21 0.09
CA THR A 77 -0.07 -2.37 -0.87
C THR A 77 -1.06 -3.45 -0.44
N LYS A 78 -0.57 -4.60 0.03
CA LYS A 78 -1.43 -5.67 0.56
C LYS A 78 -2.16 -5.26 1.83
N LEU A 79 -1.47 -4.59 2.74
CA LEU A 79 -2.00 -4.15 4.03
C LEU A 79 -3.12 -3.12 3.82
N ILE A 80 -2.92 -2.14 2.94
CA ILE A 80 -3.95 -1.17 2.55
C ILE A 80 -5.17 -1.90 1.96
N LEU A 81 -4.95 -2.87 1.07
CA LEU A 81 -6.04 -3.63 0.45
C LEU A 81 -6.83 -4.46 1.48
N ILE A 82 -6.14 -5.14 2.40
CA ILE A 82 -6.75 -5.91 3.49
C ILE A 82 -7.59 -4.98 4.37
N ILE A 83 -7.02 -3.86 4.82
CA ILE A 83 -7.73 -2.90 5.66
C ILE A 83 -8.97 -2.39 4.93
N LEU A 84 -8.84 -1.96 3.67
CA LEU A 84 -9.98 -1.48 2.89
C LEU A 84 -11.07 -2.55 2.75
N PHE A 85 -10.69 -3.79 2.47
CA PHE A 85 -11.64 -4.90 2.33
C PHE A 85 -12.38 -5.20 3.63
N TYR A 86 -11.67 -5.28 4.76
CA TYR A 86 -12.27 -5.61 6.05
C TYR A 86 -13.01 -4.45 6.70
N LEU A 87 -12.57 -3.21 6.49
CA LEU A 87 -13.13 -2.03 7.14
C LEU A 87 -14.23 -1.38 6.31
N VAL A 88 -14.20 -1.50 4.97
CA VAL A 88 -15.20 -0.89 4.10
C VAL A 88 -16.10 -1.94 3.46
N PHE A 89 -15.53 -2.84 2.66
CA PHE A 89 -16.35 -3.79 1.88
C PHE A 89 -17.10 -4.80 2.76
N THR A 90 -16.44 -5.33 3.79
CA THR A 90 -17.02 -6.32 4.70
C THR A 90 -18.21 -5.78 5.48
N PRO A 91 -18.14 -4.61 6.16
CA PRO A 91 -19.32 -4.08 6.84
C PRO A 91 -20.42 -3.68 5.87
N ILE A 92 -20.11 -3.17 4.67
CA ILE A 92 -21.15 -2.93 3.66
C ILE A 92 -21.88 -4.22 3.31
N GLY A 93 -21.16 -5.31 3.04
CA GLY A 93 -21.76 -6.62 2.78
C GLY A 93 -22.56 -7.16 3.98
N LEU A 94 -22.06 -6.95 5.20
CA LEU A 94 -22.72 -7.37 6.44
C LEU A 94 -23.99 -6.57 6.71
N ILE A 95 -23.98 -5.25 6.48
CA ILE A 95 -25.14 -4.36 6.54
C ILE A 95 -26.18 -4.81 5.52
N ILE A 96 -25.79 -5.05 4.27
CA ILE A 96 -26.72 -5.56 3.23
C ILE A 96 -27.31 -6.90 3.66
N ARG A 97 -26.50 -7.80 4.25
CA ARG A 97 -26.98 -9.09 4.75
C ARG A 97 -27.91 -8.96 5.95
N LEU A 98 -27.73 -7.94 6.80
CA LEU A 98 -28.57 -7.70 7.98
C LEU A 98 -29.89 -7.02 7.62
N PHE A 99 -29.86 -6.03 6.74
CA PHE A 99 -31.02 -5.18 6.41
C PHE A 99 -31.81 -5.68 5.20
N ARG A 100 -31.16 -6.33 4.22
CA ARG A 100 -31.82 -6.80 3.00
C ARG A 100 -32.03 -8.31 3.09
N ASN A 101 -33.28 -8.69 3.35
CA ASN A 101 -33.76 -10.06 3.20
C ASN A 101 -33.45 -10.51 1.76
N ASP A 102 -32.45 -11.39 1.65
CA ASP A 102 -32.17 -12.27 0.51
C ASP A 102 -32.41 -11.71 -0.90
N LEU A 103 -31.45 -10.96 -1.42
CA LEU A 103 -31.52 -10.37 -2.78
C LEU A 103 -31.59 -11.36 -3.91
N LEU A 104 -31.05 -12.54 -3.67
CA LEU A 104 -31.01 -13.61 -4.66
C LEU A 104 -32.05 -14.68 -4.36
N ASP A 105 -32.95 -14.46 -3.37
CA ASP A 105 -33.96 -15.44 -2.95
C ASP A 105 -33.32 -16.83 -2.74
N ARG A 106 -32.10 -16.85 -2.17
CA ARG A 106 -31.24 -18.03 -1.99
C ARG A 106 -31.82 -19.04 -1.02
N LYS A 107 -32.72 -18.63 -0.13
CA LYS A 107 -33.44 -19.54 0.75
C LYS A 107 -34.41 -20.38 -0.09
N ILE A 108 -34.12 -21.68 -0.17
CA ILE A 108 -35.01 -22.69 -0.77
C ILE A 108 -36.32 -22.72 0.02
N ASN A 109 -37.36 -22.09 -0.54
CA ASN A 109 -38.73 -22.17 -0.07
C ASN A 109 -39.43 -23.40 -0.66
N ARG A 110 -39.57 -24.46 0.15
CA ARG A 110 -40.24 -25.72 -0.26
C ARG A 110 -41.73 -25.56 -0.56
N HIS A 111 -42.35 -24.43 -0.19
CA HIS A 111 -43.76 -24.13 -0.48
C HIS A 111 -43.96 -23.29 -1.75
N LYS A 112 -42.89 -22.79 -2.39
CA LYS A 112 -43.00 -22.11 -3.69
C LYS A 112 -43.21 -23.13 -4.81
N LYS A 113 -44.25 -22.93 -5.63
CA LYS A 113 -44.54 -23.76 -6.81
C LYS A 113 -43.49 -23.61 -7.93
N SER A 114 -42.82 -22.46 -8.01
CA SER A 114 -41.73 -22.20 -8.97
C SER A 114 -40.86 -21.06 -8.47
N TYR A 115 -39.55 -21.15 -8.74
CA TYR A 115 -38.57 -20.08 -8.50
C TYR A 115 -38.42 -19.13 -9.70
N TRP A 116 -39.17 -19.39 -10.78
CA TRP A 116 -39.11 -18.57 -11.99
C TRP A 116 -39.64 -17.17 -11.74
N ASN A 117 -38.76 -16.17 -11.81
CA ASN A 117 -39.17 -14.77 -11.87
C ASN A 117 -39.76 -14.50 -13.26
N LYS A 118 -41.08 -14.29 -13.33
CA LYS A 118 -41.73 -13.94 -14.58
C LYS A 118 -41.15 -12.62 -15.10
N HIS A 119 -40.72 -12.62 -16.36
CA HIS A 119 -40.39 -11.39 -17.06
C HIS A 119 -41.64 -10.51 -17.12
N PRO A 120 -41.54 -9.20 -16.84
CA PRO A 120 -42.69 -8.31 -16.96
C PRO A 120 -43.22 -8.38 -18.40
N GLU A 121 -44.54 -8.57 -18.54
CA GLU A 121 -45.20 -8.55 -19.84
C GLU A 121 -45.24 -7.10 -20.32
N VAL A 122 -44.15 -6.66 -20.94
CA VAL A 122 -44.13 -5.45 -21.77
C VAL A 122 -44.81 -5.78 -23.09
N ALA A 123 -45.70 -4.87 -23.53
CA ALA A 123 -46.39 -5.01 -24.81
C ALA A 123 -45.35 -5.10 -25.94
N PHE A 124 -45.30 -6.26 -26.59
CA PHE A 124 -44.37 -6.55 -27.67
C PHE A 124 -44.55 -5.54 -28.81
N LYS A 125 -43.47 -4.87 -29.22
CA LYS A 125 -43.46 -3.98 -30.38
C LYS A 125 -42.57 -4.55 -31.48
N ALA A 126 -42.92 -4.27 -32.74
CA ALA A 126 -42.11 -4.68 -33.89
C ALA A 126 -40.67 -4.11 -33.81
N GLU A 127 -40.53 -2.92 -33.20
CA GLU A 127 -39.25 -2.24 -32.97
C GLU A 127 -38.28 -3.01 -32.05
N ASP A 128 -38.77 -3.94 -31.22
CA ASP A 128 -37.92 -4.71 -30.30
C ASP A 128 -37.04 -5.74 -31.02
N TYR A 129 -37.46 -6.21 -32.20
CA TYR A 129 -36.66 -7.12 -33.04
C TYR A 129 -35.48 -6.43 -33.72
N GLU A 130 -35.53 -5.11 -33.89
CA GLU A 130 -34.44 -4.35 -34.55
C GLU A 130 -33.26 -4.07 -33.60
N LYS A 131 -33.45 -4.22 -32.28
CA LYS A 131 -32.45 -3.90 -31.26
C LYS A 131 -31.87 -5.14 -30.58
N GLN A 132 -31.82 -6.26 -31.31
CA GLN A 132 -31.45 -7.55 -30.76
C GLN A 132 -29.92 -7.77 -30.62
N TYR A 133 -29.09 -6.84 -31.14
CA TYR A 133 -27.63 -6.88 -31.09
C TYR A 133 -27.03 -5.58 -30.57
#